data_AF-A0A090PXE3-F1
#
_entry.id   AF-A0A090PXE3-F1
#
_cell.length_a   1.000
_cell.length_b   1.000
_cell.length_c   1.000
_cell.angle_alpha   90.00
_cell.angle_beta   90.00
_cell.angle_gamma   90.00
#
_symmetry.space_group_name_H-M   'P 1'
#
loop_
_entity.id
_entity.type
_entity.pdbx_description
1 polymer ?
#
loop_
_entity_poly.entity_id
_entity_poly.type
_entity_poly.pdbx_seq_one_letter_code
_entity_poly.pdbx_strand_id
1 'polypeptide(L)'
;MKNLLISLFLIINTVCLSQVGINTTSPNANLEIAAGTTAEYNGILLPKNDEFPTTVTSNQDGMMIYITGNGSVTKGYWYYDHGSGWRKLIQGENEGFLKTYLNPKFPDGMNELQPITVNLSLGSYTVPTGKNLYITSVYRGNATLTLQAFDFSQSLSYTLISNTRATYGFPTFNNPIIIGQQDYALGDCVINGFLVDATIVPIYANTSYTVPANKVFVYLTSNQTNTNPINEIEIDGSFVTNTGTNNSNSGNAEASTMPLFVDEGQIIRLRNGGIMNGYLIDK
;
A
#
# COMPACT_ATOMS: atom_id res chain seq x y z
N MET A 1 20.06 68.35 39.09
CA MET A 1 18.96 67.66 38.36
C MET A 1 19.35 67.18 36.97
N LYS A 2 20.15 67.93 36.17
CA LYS A 2 20.57 67.54 34.81
C LYS A 2 21.31 66.19 34.71
N ASN A 3 22.18 65.88 35.68
CA ASN A 3 22.97 64.64 35.66
C ASN A 3 22.17 63.39 36.12
N LEU A 4 21.08 63.59 36.86
CA LEU A 4 20.19 62.51 37.30
C LEU A 4 19.31 62.03 36.13
N LEU A 5 18.90 62.96 35.26
CA LEU A 5 18.09 62.67 34.07
C LEU A 5 18.83 61.79 33.04
N ILE A 6 20.15 62.02 32.89
CA ILE A 6 21.02 61.24 32.00
C ILE A 6 21.18 59.81 32.53
N SER A 7 21.33 59.67 33.85
CA SER A 7 21.44 58.35 34.49
C SER A 7 20.15 57.53 34.33
N LEU A 8 18.98 58.19 34.38
CA LEU A 8 17.69 57.53 34.13
C LEU A 8 17.55 57.04 32.68
N PHE A 9 18.07 57.78 31.70
CA PHE A 9 18.06 57.38 30.29
C PHE A 9 18.98 56.19 29.98
N LEU A 10 20.06 56.00 30.75
CA LEU A 10 21.01 54.89 30.56
C LEU A 10 20.51 53.54 31.11
N ILE A 11 19.46 53.53 31.94
CA ILE A 11 18.89 52.30 32.52
C ILE A 11 17.84 51.67 31.57
N ILE A 12 17.38 52.41 30.56
CA ILE A 12 16.44 51.93 29.54
C ILE A 12 17.24 51.19 28.45
N ASN A 13 17.66 49.96 28.74
CA ASN A 13 18.18 49.07 27.71
C ASN A 13 17.01 48.49 26.91
N THR A 14 16.88 48.88 25.65
CA THR A 14 15.94 48.26 24.72
C THR A 14 16.49 46.89 24.29
N VAL A 15 15.82 45.81 24.68
CA VAL A 15 16.12 44.48 24.15
C VAL A 15 15.62 44.42 22.70
N CYS A 16 16.52 44.54 21.74
CA CYS A 16 16.21 44.35 20.34
C CYS A 16 16.34 42.86 20.01
N LEU A 17 15.22 42.16 19.85
CA LEU A 17 15.20 40.83 19.24
C LEU A 17 15.26 41.01 17.73
N SER A 18 16.36 40.58 17.10
CA SER A 18 16.50 40.62 15.64
C SER A 18 15.95 39.32 15.04
N GLN A 19 15.00 39.46 14.12
CA GLN A 19 14.55 38.42 13.20
C GLN A 19 14.90 38.87 11.79
N VAL A 20 15.30 37.93 10.93
CA VAL A 20 15.72 38.22 9.55
C VAL A 20 14.54 37.95 8.62
N GLY A 21 13.91 39.03 8.14
CA GLY A 21 12.93 38.96 7.05
C GLY A 21 13.60 39.29 5.72
N ILE A 22 13.43 38.45 4.71
CA ILE A 22 13.68 38.81 3.30
C ILE A 22 12.32 39.01 2.64
N ASN A 23 12.14 40.19 2.04
CA ASN A 23 10.88 40.59 1.39
C ASN A 23 9.66 40.69 2.33
N THR A 24 9.90 40.83 3.64
CA THR A 24 8.87 41.11 4.67
C THR A 24 9.43 42.04 5.73
N THR A 25 8.62 42.96 6.24
CA THR A 25 8.99 43.87 7.35
C THR A 25 8.51 43.36 8.71
N SER A 26 7.75 42.27 8.73
CA SER A 26 7.17 41.68 9.94
C SER A 26 7.33 40.15 9.90
N PRO A 27 8.57 39.63 9.99
CA PRO A 27 8.79 38.19 9.98
C PRO A 27 8.14 37.52 11.20
N ASN A 28 7.55 36.34 11.00
CA ASN A 28 6.95 35.51 12.04
C ASN A 28 7.88 34.38 12.50
N ALA A 29 9.06 34.26 11.88
CA ALA A 29 10.11 33.29 12.20
C ALA A 29 11.47 33.98 12.33
N ASN A 30 12.46 33.29 12.91
CA ASN A 30 13.84 33.80 13.01
C ASN A 30 14.45 34.10 11.63
N LEU A 31 14.05 33.33 10.61
CA LEU A 31 14.27 33.62 9.20
C LEU A 31 12.96 33.39 8.44
N GLU A 32 12.43 34.43 7.80
CA GLU A 32 11.29 34.33 6.89
C GLU A 32 11.68 34.87 5.52
N ILE A 33 11.40 34.11 4.46
CA ILE A 33 11.56 34.55 3.07
C ILE A 33 10.15 34.58 2.46
N ALA A 34 9.58 35.77 2.38
CA ALA A 34 8.26 35.95 1.80
C ALA A 34 8.34 35.85 0.27
N ALA A 35 7.44 35.07 -0.33
CA ALA A 35 7.35 34.96 -1.79
C ALA A 35 7.00 36.32 -2.42
N GLY A 36 7.62 36.61 -3.56
CA GLY A 36 7.25 37.73 -4.43
C GLY A 36 6.04 37.38 -5.32
N THR A 37 6.02 37.92 -6.54
CA THR A 37 4.98 37.62 -7.54
C THR A 37 5.20 36.24 -8.20
N THR A 38 4.19 35.72 -8.89
CA THR A 38 4.29 34.42 -9.61
C THR A 38 5.24 34.43 -10.80
N ALA A 39 5.67 35.61 -11.25
CA ALA A 39 6.66 35.78 -12.33
C ALA A 39 8.11 35.83 -11.81
N GLU A 40 8.31 35.89 -10.50
CA GLU A 40 9.64 35.95 -9.88
C GLU A 40 10.13 34.55 -9.50
N TYR A 41 11.44 34.34 -9.61
CA TYR A 41 12.14 33.10 -9.27
C TYR A 41 12.17 32.85 -7.75
N ASN A 42 10.99 32.72 -7.13
CA ASN A 42 10.83 32.45 -5.71
C ASN A 42 11.47 31.10 -5.36
N GLY A 43 12.47 31.11 -4.49
CA GLY A 43 13.14 29.89 -4.05
C GLY A 43 14.45 30.15 -3.33
N ILE A 44 15.03 29.07 -2.79
CA ILE A 44 16.36 29.08 -2.19
C ILE A 44 17.25 28.16 -3.01
N LEU A 45 18.36 28.69 -3.52
CA LEU A 45 19.40 27.86 -4.12
C LEU A 45 20.32 27.35 -3.02
N LEU A 46 20.26 26.05 -2.77
CA LEU A 46 21.20 25.37 -1.88
C LEU A 46 22.60 25.27 -2.52
N PRO A 47 23.67 25.17 -1.71
CA PRO A 47 25.01 24.87 -2.21
C PRO A 47 25.00 23.64 -3.12
N LYS A 48 25.69 23.73 -4.27
CA LYS A 48 25.75 22.67 -5.27
C LYS A 48 27.12 22.01 -5.25
N ASN A 49 27.14 20.69 -5.16
CA ASN A 49 28.36 19.90 -5.11
C ASN A 49 28.28 18.72 -6.08
N ASP A 50 29.42 18.28 -6.60
CA ASP A 50 29.49 17.06 -7.42
C ASP A 50 29.68 15.80 -6.54
N GLU A 51 30.25 15.98 -5.34
CA GLU A 51 30.54 14.94 -4.34
C GLU A 51 30.14 15.39 -2.93
N PHE A 52 29.96 14.43 -2.02
CA PHE A 52 29.73 14.74 -0.62
C PHE A 52 30.95 15.41 0.03
N PRO A 53 30.76 16.49 0.80
CA PRO A 53 31.79 16.98 1.71
C PRO A 53 32.28 15.87 2.65
N THR A 54 33.60 15.74 2.78
CA THR A 54 34.27 14.69 3.55
C THR A 54 34.57 15.09 5.00
N THR A 55 34.60 16.39 5.28
CA THR A 55 34.93 16.96 6.60
C THR A 55 33.67 17.53 7.25
N VAL A 56 32.73 16.66 7.59
CA VAL A 56 31.45 17.04 8.21
C VAL A 56 31.44 16.62 9.68
N THR A 57 31.02 17.52 10.56
CA THR A 57 30.99 17.31 12.01
C THR A 57 29.56 17.45 12.54
N SER A 58 29.36 17.24 13.84
CA SER A 58 28.07 17.49 14.52
C SER A 58 27.55 18.93 14.34
N ASN A 59 28.42 19.89 14.05
CA ASN A 59 28.03 21.28 13.80
C ASN A 59 27.29 21.49 12.47
N GLN A 60 27.35 20.51 11.56
CA GLN A 60 26.65 20.52 10.28
C GLN A 60 25.44 19.57 10.27
N ASP A 61 24.99 19.12 11.44
CA ASP A 61 23.76 18.33 11.53
C ASP A 61 22.57 19.12 10.96
N GLY A 62 21.84 18.53 10.01
CA GLY A 62 20.79 19.19 9.24
C GLY A 62 21.26 20.05 8.06
N MET A 63 22.56 20.08 7.75
CA MET A 63 23.09 20.80 6.57
C MET A 63 22.49 20.21 5.28
N MET A 64 21.95 21.07 4.41
CA MET A 64 21.37 20.69 3.13
C MET A 64 22.24 21.11 1.94
N ILE A 65 22.37 20.24 0.95
CA ILE A 65 23.06 20.51 -0.32
C ILE A 65 22.28 19.93 -1.50
N TYR A 66 22.63 20.38 -2.70
CA TYR A 66 22.19 19.77 -3.94
C TYR A 66 23.37 19.10 -4.64
N ILE A 67 23.28 17.79 -4.86
CA ILE A 67 24.24 17.04 -5.66
C ILE A 67 23.86 17.15 -7.14
N THR A 68 24.81 17.55 -7.99
CA THR A 68 24.58 17.80 -9.42
C THR A 68 24.44 16.50 -10.23
N GLY A 69 25.08 15.42 -9.78
CA GLY A 69 25.21 14.16 -10.52
C GLY A 69 26.39 14.11 -11.50
N ASN A 70 27.28 15.10 -11.49
CA ASN A 70 28.48 15.10 -12.35
C ASN A 70 29.65 14.29 -11.75
N GLY A 71 29.58 13.96 -10.46
CA GLY A 71 30.51 13.07 -9.76
C GLY A 71 29.99 11.63 -9.65
N SER A 72 30.45 10.91 -8.63
CA SER A 72 30.06 9.55 -8.30
C SER A 72 28.73 9.43 -7.53
N VAL A 73 28.27 10.52 -6.93
CA VAL A 73 27.00 10.57 -6.16
C VAL A 73 25.84 10.95 -7.08
N THR A 74 24.71 10.25 -6.91
CA THR A 74 23.49 10.52 -7.68
C THR A 74 22.91 11.90 -7.39
N LYS A 75 22.47 12.55 -8.47
CA LYS A 75 21.82 13.86 -8.46
C LYS A 75 20.64 13.91 -7.46
N GLY A 76 20.54 15.02 -6.74
CA GLY A 76 19.36 15.29 -5.90
C GLY A 76 19.64 16.22 -4.73
N TYR A 77 18.60 16.46 -3.92
CA TYR A 77 18.72 17.17 -2.66
C TYR A 77 19.12 16.19 -1.55
N TRP A 78 20.13 16.56 -0.77
CA TRP A 78 20.68 15.76 0.32
C TRP A 78 20.78 16.59 1.58
N TYR A 79 20.67 15.95 2.74
CA TYR A 79 20.98 16.52 4.03
C TYR A 79 21.95 15.64 4.81
N TYR A 80 22.75 16.25 5.68
CA TYR A 80 23.62 15.52 6.59
C TYR A 80 22.89 15.26 7.91
N ASP A 81 22.91 14.00 8.35
CA ASP A 81 22.33 13.51 9.60
C ASP A 81 23.50 13.01 10.46
N HIS A 82 23.81 13.72 11.55
CA HIS A 82 24.99 13.41 12.33
C HIS A 82 24.91 12.01 12.96
N GLY A 83 25.92 11.18 12.68
CA GLY A 83 25.94 9.77 13.08
C GLY A 83 25.40 8.82 12.00
N SER A 84 24.51 9.30 11.12
CA SER A 84 23.93 8.52 10.02
C SER A 84 24.54 8.85 8.64
N GLY A 85 25.23 9.99 8.51
CA GLY A 85 25.87 10.43 7.27
C GLY A 85 24.94 11.20 6.32
N TRP A 86 25.26 11.20 5.03
CA TRP A 86 24.48 11.89 4.00
C TRP A 86 23.22 11.11 3.60
N ARG A 87 22.06 11.77 3.65
CA ARG A 87 20.76 11.20 3.31
C ARG A 87 20.05 12.04 2.26
N LYS A 88 19.39 11.38 1.30
CA LYS A 88 18.65 12.08 0.25
C LYS A 88 17.36 12.66 0.86
N LEU A 89 17.09 13.95 0.64
CA LEU A 89 15.92 14.65 1.19
C LEU A 89 14.62 14.13 0.57
N ILE A 90 14.64 13.94 -0.75
CA ILE A 90 13.55 13.31 -1.50
C ILE A 90 14.16 12.11 -2.18
N GLN A 91 13.96 10.94 -1.57
CA GLN A 91 14.30 9.69 -2.19
C GLN A 91 13.19 9.34 -3.18
N GLY A 92 13.25 9.95 -4.37
CA GLY A 92 12.36 9.68 -5.50
C GLY A 92 12.56 8.31 -6.14
N GLU A 93 12.79 7.28 -5.32
CA GLU A 93 12.82 5.86 -5.71
C GLU A 93 12.14 4.97 -4.66
N ASN A 94 11.76 5.50 -3.49
CA ASN A 94 10.97 4.78 -2.51
C ASN A 94 9.53 5.29 -2.48
N GLU A 95 8.80 4.99 -3.57
CA GLU A 95 7.35 4.84 -3.48
C GLU A 95 6.97 3.84 -2.35
N GLY A 96 7.88 2.94 -1.96
CA GLY A 96 7.71 1.96 -0.89
C GLY A 96 7.32 2.51 0.48
N PHE A 97 7.90 3.64 0.95
CA PHE A 97 7.67 4.10 2.34
C PHE A 97 6.33 4.86 2.51
N LEU A 98 5.77 5.40 1.42
CA LEU A 98 4.37 5.87 1.38
C LEU A 98 3.41 4.75 0.93
N LYS A 99 3.92 3.67 0.32
CA LYS A 99 3.16 2.45 0.04
C LYS A 99 3.03 1.54 1.26
N THR A 100 3.78 1.65 2.34
CA THR A 100 3.55 0.72 3.48
C THR A 100 2.24 1.00 4.26
N TYR A 101 1.49 2.05 3.92
CA TYR A 101 0.06 2.17 4.26
C TYR A 101 -0.87 1.81 3.10
N LEU A 102 -0.46 0.80 2.31
CA LEU A 102 -1.30 0.15 1.30
C LEU A 102 -2.57 -0.38 1.97
N ASN A 103 -3.70 -0.16 1.31
CA ASN A 103 -4.96 -0.77 1.70
C ASN A 103 -4.75 -2.29 1.66
N PRO A 104 -4.95 -3.05 2.76
CA PRO A 104 -4.66 -4.48 2.77
C PRO A 104 -5.56 -5.29 1.82
N LYS A 105 -6.64 -4.68 1.30
CA LYS A 105 -7.45 -5.24 0.22
C LYS A 105 -6.80 -5.06 -1.16
N PHE A 106 -5.95 -4.05 -1.33
CA PHE A 106 -5.30 -3.66 -2.59
C PHE A 106 -3.80 -3.42 -2.38
N PRO A 107 -3.02 -4.48 -2.05
CA PRO A 107 -1.59 -4.37 -1.75
C PRO A 107 -0.71 -3.92 -2.92
N ASP A 108 -1.15 -4.06 -4.17
CA ASP A 108 -0.42 -3.48 -5.31
C ASP A 108 -0.66 -1.98 -5.47
N GLY A 109 -1.57 -1.41 -4.67
CA GLY A 109 -2.04 -0.04 -4.77
C GLY A 109 -3.02 0.13 -5.92
N MET A 110 -3.19 1.38 -6.34
CA MET A 110 -4.11 1.78 -7.41
C MET A 110 -3.44 2.70 -8.44
N ASN A 111 -2.10 2.78 -8.42
CA ASN A 111 -1.39 3.61 -9.39
C ASN A 111 -1.56 3.01 -10.79
N GLU A 112 -1.89 3.86 -11.77
CA GLU A 112 -2.10 3.45 -13.17
C GLU A 112 -3.07 2.26 -13.36
N LEU A 113 -4.08 2.14 -12.47
CA LEU A 113 -5.05 1.06 -12.55
C LEU A 113 -5.79 1.07 -13.90
N GLN A 114 -6.02 -0.11 -14.46
CA GLN A 114 -6.74 -0.30 -15.72
C GLN A 114 -8.04 -1.04 -15.45
N PRO A 115 -9.21 -0.36 -15.48
CA PRO A 115 -10.49 -1.03 -15.29
C PRO A 115 -10.75 -2.07 -16.37
N ILE A 116 -11.35 -3.20 -15.99
CA ILE A 116 -11.70 -4.28 -16.91
C ILE A 116 -13.05 -4.90 -16.59
N THR A 117 -13.79 -5.26 -17.62
CA THR A 117 -14.99 -6.11 -17.55
C THR A 117 -14.82 -7.24 -18.54
N VAL A 118 -14.90 -8.49 -18.08
CA VAL A 118 -14.71 -9.67 -18.95
C VAL A 118 -15.90 -10.61 -18.81
N ASN A 119 -16.45 -11.03 -19.95
CA ASN A 119 -17.42 -12.12 -19.98
C ASN A 119 -16.71 -13.46 -20.15
N LEU A 120 -16.45 -14.15 -19.02
CA LEU A 120 -15.76 -15.44 -19.00
C LEU A 120 -16.58 -16.57 -19.64
N SER A 121 -17.89 -16.37 -19.84
CA SER A 121 -18.71 -17.34 -20.58
C SER A 121 -18.33 -17.44 -22.06
N LEU A 122 -17.55 -16.48 -22.57
CA LEU A 122 -17.03 -16.48 -23.95
C LEU A 122 -15.62 -17.07 -24.07
N GLY A 123 -14.96 -17.34 -22.94
CA GLY A 123 -13.58 -17.84 -22.91
C GLY A 123 -12.83 -17.43 -21.64
N SER A 124 -11.65 -18.01 -21.47
CA SER A 124 -10.74 -17.65 -20.37
C SER A 124 -10.18 -16.24 -20.52
N TYR A 125 -9.77 -15.66 -19.40
CA TYR A 125 -8.99 -14.42 -19.39
C TYR A 125 -7.61 -14.64 -18.77
N THR A 126 -6.55 -14.49 -19.56
CA THR A 126 -5.17 -14.55 -19.05
C THR A 126 -4.74 -13.19 -18.54
N VAL A 127 -4.23 -13.13 -17.31
CA VAL A 127 -3.71 -11.90 -16.73
C VAL A 127 -2.39 -11.54 -17.42
N PRO A 128 -2.23 -10.29 -17.92
CA PRO A 128 -1.00 -9.88 -18.59
C PRO A 128 0.24 -10.04 -17.70
N THR A 129 1.39 -10.26 -18.34
CA THR A 129 2.69 -10.26 -17.64
C THR A 129 2.92 -8.91 -16.95
N GLY A 130 3.43 -8.93 -15.71
CA GLY A 130 3.68 -7.74 -14.90
C GLY A 130 2.44 -7.14 -14.23
N LYS A 131 1.24 -7.73 -14.38
CA LYS A 131 -0.01 -7.22 -13.80
C LYS A 131 -0.66 -8.25 -12.87
N ASN A 132 -1.29 -7.79 -11.80
CA ASN A 132 -2.26 -8.59 -11.05
C ASN A 132 -3.68 -8.13 -11.41
N LEU A 133 -4.62 -9.08 -11.44
CA LEU A 133 -6.04 -8.82 -11.65
C LEU A 133 -6.77 -8.83 -10.30
N TYR A 134 -7.41 -7.72 -9.97
CA TYR A 134 -8.32 -7.60 -8.84
C TYR A 134 -9.77 -7.70 -9.31
N ILE A 135 -10.47 -8.77 -8.95
CA ILE A 135 -11.90 -8.94 -9.21
C ILE A 135 -12.66 -8.39 -8.00
N THR A 136 -13.49 -7.38 -8.25
CA THR A 136 -14.26 -6.67 -7.22
C THR A 136 -15.76 -6.92 -7.33
N SER A 137 -16.20 -7.48 -8.45
CA SER A 137 -17.57 -7.97 -8.60
C SER A 137 -17.66 -9.06 -9.65
N VAL A 138 -18.68 -9.88 -9.52
CA VAL A 138 -19.05 -10.88 -10.52
C VAL A 138 -20.56 -10.82 -10.71
N TYR A 139 -20.98 -11.07 -11.94
CA TYR A 139 -22.36 -11.15 -12.32
C TYR A 139 -22.61 -12.46 -13.06
N ARG A 140 -23.62 -13.15 -12.60
CA ARG A 140 -24.29 -14.25 -13.29
C ARG A 140 -25.77 -14.06 -13.01
N GLY A 141 -26.62 -14.30 -14.00
CA GLY A 141 -28.06 -14.24 -13.84
C GLY A 141 -28.57 -15.29 -12.83
N ASN A 142 -29.85 -15.65 -12.91
CA ASN A 142 -30.45 -16.67 -12.04
C ASN A 142 -29.98 -18.09 -12.42
N ALA A 143 -28.70 -18.38 -12.22
CA ALA A 143 -28.04 -19.61 -12.59
C ALA A 143 -26.91 -19.93 -11.59
N THR A 144 -26.37 -21.14 -11.71
CA THR A 144 -25.12 -21.49 -11.04
C THR A 144 -23.98 -20.60 -11.57
N LEU A 145 -23.02 -20.32 -10.70
CA LEU A 145 -21.87 -19.45 -10.90
C LEU A 145 -20.63 -20.20 -10.45
N THR A 146 -19.68 -20.30 -11.35
CA THR A 146 -18.33 -20.77 -11.09
C THR A 146 -17.33 -19.71 -11.51
N LEU A 147 -16.32 -19.50 -10.66
CA LEU A 147 -15.11 -18.74 -10.99
C LEU A 147 -13.92 -19.55 -10.50
N GLN A 148 -12.96 -19.78 -11.38
CA GLN A 148 -11.74 -20.49 -11.09
C GLN A 148 -10.54 -19.65 -11.54
N ALA A 149 -9.42 -19.82 -10.84
CA ALA A 149 -8.11 -19.42 -11.34
C ALA A 149 -7.31 -20.68 -11.69
N PHE A 150 -6.64 -20.66 -12.83
CA PHE A 150 -5.60 -21.63 -13.14
C PHE A 150 -4.24 -21.01 -12.83
N ASP A 151 -3.54 -21.58 -11.86
CA ASP A 151 -2.17 -21.23 -11.51
C ASP A 151 -1.23 -21.89 -12.52
N PHE A 152 -0.61 -21.07 -13.38
CA PHE A 152 0.27 -21.58 -14.42
C PHE A 152 1.56 -22.18 -13.85
N SER A 153 2.07 -21.61 -12.76
CA SER A 153 3.30 -22.05 -12.11
C SER A 153 3.17 -23.45 -11.51
N GLN A 154 1.99 -23.77 -10.98
CA GLN A 154 1.68 -25.07 -10.38
C GLN A 154 0.96 -26.03 -11.33
N SER A 155 0.45 -25.54 -12.47
CA SER A 155 -0.44 -26.27 -13.38
C SER A 155 -1.69 -26.82 -12.67
N LEU A 156 -2.30 -26.01 -11.79
CA LEU A 156 -3.45 -26.39 -10.97
C LEU A 156 -4.61 -25.40 -11.12
N SER A 157 -5.84 -25.93 -11.09
CA SER A 157 -7.07 -25.13 -11.04
C SER A 157 -7.60 -25.00 -9.62
N TYR A 158 -8.00 -23.79 -9.26
CA TYR A 158 -8.53 -23.43 -7.95
C TYR A 158 -9.92 -22.81 -8.10
N THR A 159 -10.93 -23.41 -7.47
CA THR A 159 -12.30 -22.88 -7.50
C THR A 159 -12.47 -21.78 -6.45
N LEU A 160 -12.49 -20.53 -6.90
CA LEU A 160 -12.56 -19.32 -6.08
C LEU A 160 -13.99 -18.87 -5.76
N ILE A 161 -14.95 -19.28 -6.58
CA ILE A 161 -16.39 -19.16 -6.36
C ILE A 161 -17.07 -20.39 -6.94
N SER A 162 -18.01 -20.97 -6.21
CA SER A 162 -18.88 -22.03 -6.72
C SER A 162 -20.22 -22.00 -6.01
N ASN A 163 -21.22 -21.29 -6.56
CA ASN A 163 -22.58 -21.43 -6.06
C ASN A 163 -23.28 -22.64 -6.71
N THR A 164 -24.03 -23.40 -5.92
CA THR A 164 -24.63 -24.68 -6.35
C THR A 164 -26.12 -24.57 -6.63
N ARG A 165 -26.74 -23.40 -6.42
CA ARG A 165 -28.19 -23.19 -6.60
C ARG A 165 -28.47 -21.83 -7.24
N ALA A 166 -29.41 -21.81 -8.20
CA ALA A 166 -29.86 -20.63 -8.95
C ALA A 166 -30.71 -19.64 -8.13
N THR A 167 -30.57 -19.61 -6.81
CA THR A 167 -31.46 -18.87 -5.89
C THR A 167 -30.67 -17.74 -5.23
N TYR A 168 -30.87 -16.49 -5.67
CA TYR A 168 -30.50 -15.18 -5.07
C TYR A 168 -29.28 -15.08 -4.12
N GLY A 169 -28.32 -15.99 -4.22
CA GLY A 169 -27.08 -16.01 -3.45
C GLY A 169 -26.04 -15.23 -4.23
N PHE A 170 -25.90 -13.96 -3.89
CA PHE A 170 -24.88 -13.11 -4.49
C PHE A 170 -23.58 -13.28 -3.70
N PRO A 171 -22.44 -13.53 -4.37
CA PRO A 171 -21.16 -13.51 -3.68
C PRO A 171 -20.93 -12.13 -3.05
N THR A 172 -20.54 -12.11 -1.77
CA THR A 172 -20.29 -10.89 -1.02
C THR A 172 -18.83 -10.48 -1.22
N PHE A 173 -18.59 -9.48 -2.06
CA PHE A 173 -17.24 -8.96 -2.38
C PHE A 173 -16.77 -7.93 -1.35
N ASN A 174 -16.68 -8.35 -0.09
CA ASN A 174 -16.14 -7.48 0.97
C ASN A 174 -14.61 -7.35 0.88
N ASN A 175 -13.93 -8.36 0.34
CA ASN A 175 -12.53 -8.31 -0.10
C ASN A 175 -12.46 -8.74 -1.58
N PRO A 176 -11.49 -8.23 -2.35
CA PRO A 176 -11.33 -8.64 -3.74
C PRO A 176 -10.78 -10.07 -3.83
N ILE A 177 -11.00 -10.68 -4.99
CA ILE A 177 -10.24 -11.86 -5.41
C ILE A 177 -9.06 -11.38 -6.25
N ILE A 178 -7.85 -11.84 -5.95
CA ILE A 178 -6.64 -11.51 -6.70
C ILE A 178 -6.20 -12.72 -7.52
N ILE A 179 -5.97 -12.50 -8.82
CA ILE A 179 -5.40 -13.48 -9.74
C ILE A 179 -4.05 -12.95 -10.24
N GLY A 180 -3.01 -13.79 -10.15
CA GLY A 180 -1.64 -13.45 -10.46
C GLY A 180 -1.39 -13.22 -11.95
N GLN A 181 -0.32 -12.50 -12.28
CA GLN A 181 0.17 -12.41 -13.65
C GLN A 181 0.32 -13.80 -14.30
N GLN A 182 0.00 -13.90 -15.60
CA GLN A 182 0.06 -15.11 -16.43
C GLN A 182 -0.91 -16.25 -16.05
N ASP A 183 -1.48 -16.25 -14.85
CA ASP A 183 -2.62 -17.10 -14.51
C ASP A 183 -3.84 -16.70 -15.35
N TYR A 184 -4.83 -17.58 -15.41
CA TYR A 184 -6.07 -17.26 -16.10
C TYR A 184 -7.33 -17.51 -15.28
N ALA A 185 -8.27 -16.57 -15.40
CA ALA A 185 -9.61 -16.67 -14.86
C ALA A 185 -10.49 -17.48 -15.83
N LEU A 186 -11.29 -18.38 -15.25
CA LEU A 186 -12.26 -19.22 -15.95
C LEU A 186 -13.59 -19.14 -15.23
N GLY A 187 -14.69 -19.21 -15.96
CA GLY A 187 -15.99 -19.29 -15.32
C GLY A 187 -17.13 -19.07 -16.29
N ASP A 188 -18.33 -19.25 -15.79
CA ASP A 188 -19.56 -18.97 -16.51
C ASP A 188 -20.15 -17.65 -15.99
N CYS A 189 -19.37 -16.57 -15.99
CA CYS A 189 -19.81 -15.29 -15.43
C CYS A 189 -19.21 -14.09 -16.15
N VAL A 190 -19.75 -12.92 -15.83
CA VAL A 190 -19.12 -11.63 -16.14
C VAL A 190 -18.39 -11.17 -14.89
N ILE A 191 -17.13 -10.79 -15.01
CA ILE A 191 -16.36 -10.20 -13.92
C ILE A 191 -16.14 -8.72 -14.20
N ASN A 192 -16.05 -7.91 -13.15
CA ASN A 192 -15.55 -6.54 -13.22
C ASN A 192 -14.50 -6.32 -12.13
N GLY A 193 -13.51 -5.50 -12.46
CA GLY A 193 -12.33 -5.31 -11.65
C GLY A 193 -11.32 -4.39 -12.31
N PHE A 194 -10.05 -4.55 -11.98
CA PHE A 194 -8.97 -3.79 -12.58
C PHE A 194 -7.65 -4.56 -12.59
N LEU A 195 -6.77 -4.17 -13.51
CA LEU A 195 -5.36 -4.57 -13.54
C LEU A 195 -4.51 -3.47 -12.92
N VAL A 196 -3.46 -3.85 -12.23
CA VAL A 196 -2.44 -2.94 -11.67
C VAL A 196 -1.08 -3.63 -11.72
N ASP A 197 0.02 -2.86 -11.67
CA ASP A 197 1.37 -3.44 -11.62
C ASP A 197 1.52 -4.39 -10.45
N ALA A 198 1.99 -5.62 -10.74
CA ALA A 198 2.17 -6.65 -9.74
C ALA A 198 3.38 -6.32 -8.85
N THR A 199 3.11 -6.13 -7.56
CA THR A 199 4.11 -5.98 -6.49
C THR A 199 4.04 -7.13 -5.48
N ILE A 200 2.91 -7.86 -5.44
CA ILE A 200 2.74 -9.09 -4.66
C ILE A 200 2.50 -10.31 -5.56
N VAL A 201 2.69 -11.50 -4.98
CA VAL A 201 2.31 -12.78 -5.59
C VAL A 201 1.04 -13.30 -4.89
N PRO A 202 -0.08 -13.43 -5.61
CA PRO A 202 -1.30 -14.01 -5.04
C PRO A 202 -1.10 -15.46 -4.63
N ILE A 203 -1.83 -15.88 -3.60
CA ILE A 203 -1.86 -17.25 -3.11
C ILE A 203 -3.23 -17.84 -3.35
N TYR A 204 -3.24 -19.06 -3.88
CA TYR A 204 -4.37 -19.98 -3.82
C TYR A 204 -3.95 -21.15 -2.95
N ALA A 205 -4.49 -21.23 -1.74
CA ALA A 205 -4.15 -22.30 -0.82
C ALA A 205 -5.36 -23.18 -0.58
N ASN A 206 -5.13 -24.50 -0.51
CA ASN A 206 -6.15 -25.44 -0.06
C ASN A 206 -6.44 -25.21 1.43
N THR A 207 -7.32 -26.05 1.98
CA THR A 207 -7.86 -26.08 3.35
C THR A 207 -6.94 -25.62 4.50
N SER A 208 -5.62 -25.74 4.39
CA SER A 208 -4.67 -25.21 5.36
C SER A 208 -3.45 -24.58 4.69
N TYR A 209 -2.87 -23.55 5.31
CA TYR A 209 -1.65 -22.89 4.86
C TYR A 209 -0.76 -22.54 6.05
N THR A 210 0.52 -22.93 5.97
CA THR A 210 1.55 -22.55 6.95
C THR A 210 2.30 -21.34 6.42
N VAL A 211 2.35 -20.27 7.22
CA VAL A 211 3.00 -19.03 6.80
C VAL A 211 4.53 -19.21 6.84
N PRO A 212 5.25 -18.93 5.73
CA PRO A 212 6.71 -19.03 5.70
C PRO A 212 7.39 -18.07 6.69
N ALA A 213 8.67 -18.33 7.02
CA ALA A 213 9.48 -17.45 7.85
C ALA A 213 9.63 -16.05 7.22
N ASN A 214 9.71 -15.00 8.06
CA ASN A 214 9.79 -13.58 7.69
C ASN A 214 8.63 -13.07 6.84
N LYS A 215 7.47 -13.73 6.89
CA LYS A 215 6.27 -13.35 6.14
C LYS A 215 5.05 -13.24 7.04
N VAL A 216 4.11 -12.40 6.65
CA VAL A 216 2.74 -12.40 7.17
C VAL A 216 1.81 -12.77 6.03
N PHE A 217 0.90 -13.72 6.25
CA PHE A 217 -0.15 -14.03 5.29
C PHE A 217 -1.37 -13.16 5.53
N VAL A 218 -1.77 -12.43 4.48
CA VAL A 218 -2.99 -11.63 4.46
C VAL A 218 -4.07 -12.43 3.74
N TYR A 219 -4.95 -13.03 4.53
CA TYR A 219 -6.12 -13.76 4.05
C TYR A 219 -7.22 -12.76 3.67
N LEU A 220 -7.69 -12.82 2.41
CA LEU A 220 -8.73 -11.93 1.90
C LEU A 220 -10.10 -12.61 1.92
N THR A 221 -10.18 -13.79 1.31
CA THR A 221 -11.44 -14.51 1.16
C THR A 221 -11.21 -16.00 0.94
N SER A 222 -12.29 -16.77 1.00
CA SER A 222 -12.29 -18.19 0.65
C SER A 222 -13.58 -18.60 -0.04
N ASN A 223 -13.49 -19.74 -0.70
CA ASN A 223 -14.62 -20.51 -1.19
C ASN A 223 -14.79 -21.79 -0.36
N GLN A 224 -16.00 -22.35 -0.38
CA GLN A 224 -16.24 -23.74 -0.01
C GLN A 224 -16.75 -24.56 -1.21
N THR A 225 -16.43 -25.85 -1.21
CA THR A 225 -16.87 -26.79 -2.25
C THR A 225 -18.21 -27.45 -1.95
N ASN A 226 -18.80 -27.18 -0.78
CA ASN A 226 -20.09 -27.73 -0.38
C ASN A 226 -21.18 -26.62 -0.38
N THR A 227 -22.39 -26.93 0.10
CA THR A 227 -23.52 -26.00 0.11
C THR A 227 -23.54 -25.04 1.32
N ASN A 228 -22.58 -25.16 2.25
CA ASN A 228 -22.49 -24.31 3.43
C ASN A 228 -21.83 -22.97 3.06
N PRO A 229 -22.52 -21.84 3.26
CA PRO A 229 -21.98 -20.53 2.91
C PRO A 229 -20.94 -20.03 3.91
N ILE A 230 -20.73 -20.68 5.07
CA ILE A 230 -19.90 -20.20 6.18
C ILE A 230 -18.65 -21.06 6.37
N ASN A 231 -17.47 -20.43 6.31
CA ASN A 231 -16.18 -21.01 6.72
C ASN A 231 -15.88 -20.66 8.17
N GLU A 232 -15.57 -21.68 8.98
CA GLU A 232 -14.94 -21.51 10.29
C GLU A 232 -13.42 -21.50 10.09
N ILE A 233 -12.77 -20.42 10.52
CA ILE A 233 -11.35 -20.18 10.32
C ILE A 233 -10.63 -20.35 11.64
N GLU A 234 -9.63 -21.22 11.65
CA GLU A 234 -8.72 -21.43 12.77
C GLU A 234 -7.33 -20.85 12.45
N ILE A 235 -6.67 -20.29 13.46
CA ILE A 235 -5.21 -20.01 13.45
C ILE A 235 -4.60 -20.79 14.62
N ASP A 236 -3.63 -21.66 14.33
CA ASP A 236 -2.97 -22.55 15.31
C ASP A 236 -3.98 -23.36 16.16
N GLY A 237 -5.05 -23.81 15.51
CA GLY A 237 -6.14 -24.59 16.14
C GLY A 237 -7.11 -23.77 17.00
N SER A 238 -6.94 -22.45 17.10
CA SER A 238 -7.89 -21.56 17.77
C SER A 238 -8.88 -20.97 16.77
N PHE A 239 -10.19 -21.07 17.04
CA PHE A 239 -11.21 -20.44 16.22
C PHE A 239 -11.09 -18.92 16.28
N VAL A 240 -10.97 -18.28 15.13
CA VAL A 240 -10.82 -16.82 15.00
C VAL A 240 -12.09 -16.17 14.49
N THR A 241 -12.77 -16.79 13.52
CA THR A 241 -14.03 -16.26 12.99
C THR A 241 -14.84 -17.32 12.24
N ASN A 242 -16.15 -17.06 12.14
CA ASN A 242 -17.07 -17.72 11.22
C ASN A 242 -17.51 -16.67 10.20
N THR A 243 -17.07 -16.81 8.95
CA THR A 243 -17.32 -15.80 7.92
C THR A 243 -17.99 -16.38 6.70
N GLY A 244 -18.86 -15.60 6.06
CA GLY A 244 -19.37 -15.91 4.74
C GLY A 244 -18.22 -16.12 3.77
N THR A 245 -18.36 -17.14 2.93
CA THR A 245 -17.46 -17.39 1.81
C THR A 245 -17.99 -16.65 0.59
N ASN A 246 -17.21 -16.64 -0.50
CA ASN A 246 -17.71 -16.20 -1.80
C ASN A 246 -18.85 -17.10 -2.35
N ASN A 247 -19.31 -18.12 -1.61
CA ASN A 247 -20.35 -19.08 -1.95
C ASN A 247 -21.67 -18.82 -1.17
N SER A 248 -21.97 -17.57 -0.82
CA SER A 248 -23.13 -17.26 0.03
C SER A 248 -24.47 -17.56 -0.65
N ASN A 249 -25.05 -18.73 -0.33
CA ASN A 249 -26.43 -19.16 -0.64
C ASN A 249 -27.42 -18.78 0.49
N SER A 250 -27.02 -17.93 1.44
CA SER A 250 -27.94 -17.42 2.46
C SER A 250 -27.62 -15.96 2.72
N GLY A 251 -28.62 -15.09 2.54
CA GLY A 251 -28.49 -13.64 2.77
C GLY A 251 -28.18 -13.23 4.21
N ASN A 252 -27.68 -14.15 5.05
CA ASN A 252 -27.32 -13.94 6.45
C ASN A 252 -25.82 -14.22 6.72
N ALA A 253 -25.04 -14.68 5.73
CA ALA A 253 -23.62 -14.98 5.89
C ALA A 253 -22.79 -14.01 5.03
N GLU A 254 -22.20 -13.00 5.68
CA GLU A 254 -21.37 -11.98 5.06
C GLU A 254 -19.89 -12.36 5.13
N ALA A 255 -19.16 -12.18 4.02
CA ALA A 255 -17.71 -12.28 4.02
C ALA A 255 -17.09 -11.22 4.94
N SER A 256 -15.92 -11.52 5.52
CA SER A 256 -15.26 -10.61 6.45
C SER A 256 -15.01 -9.26 5.77
N THR A 257 -15.40 -8.17 6.41
CA THR A 257 -15.17 -6.82 5.89
C THR A 257 -13.71 -6.41 5.94
N MET A 258 -12.89 -7.11 6.71
CA MET A 258 -11.46 -6.87 6.84
C MET A 258 -10.67 -8.15 6.56
N PRO A 259 -9.47 -8.05 5.95
CA PRO A 259 -8.56 -9.18 5.86
C PRO A 259 -8.18 -9.74 7.24
N LEU A 260 -7.83 -11.02 7.29
CA LEU A 260 -7.21 -11.63 8.46
C LEU A 260 -5.69 -11.69 8.25
N PHE A 261 -4.94 -11.51 9.33
CA PHE A 261 -3.48 -11.53 9.32
C PHE A 261 -3.00 -12.75 10.11
N VAL A 262 -2.07 -13.48 9.54
CA VAL A 262 -1.52 -14.72 10.10
C VAL A 262 0.00 -14.57 10.10
N ASP A 263 0.60 -14.62 11.29
CA ASP A 263 2.03 -14.36 11.47
C ASP A 263 2.88 -15.54 10.98
N GLU A 264 4.18 -15.30 10.82
CA GLU A 264 5.15 -16.31 10.40
C GLU A 264 5.08 -17.57 11.27
N GLY A 265 5.17 -18.75 10.64
CA GLY A 265 5.12 -20.05 11.31
C GLY A 265 3.73 -20.50 11.77
N GLN A 266 2.74 -19.61 11.81
CA GLN A 266 1.37 -19.98 12.17
C GLN A 266 0.67 -20.75 11.03
N ILE A 267 -0.35 -21.52 11.39
CA ILE A 267 -1.16 -22.28 10.45
C ILE A 267 -2.58 -21.73 10.45
N ILE A 268 -3.01 -21.19 9.30
CA ILE A 268 -4.42 -20.91 9.03
C ILE A 268 -5.11 -22.14 8.45
N ARG A 269 -6.32 -22.44 8.91
CA ARG A 269 -7.11 -23.59 8.47
C ARG A 269 -8.58 -23.23 8.27
N LEU A 270 -9.15 -23.66 7.15
CA LEU A 270 -10.60 -23.66 6.88
C LEU A 270 -11.19 -25.00 7.36
N ARG A 271 -12.05 -25.02 8.36
CA ARG A 271 -12.57 -26.29 8.91
C ARG A 271 -13.45 -27.08 7.95
N ASN A 272 -14.20 -26.35 7.14
CA ASN A 272 -15.17 -26.91 6.21
C ASN A 272 -14.58 -27.16 4.81
N GLY A 273 -13.26 -27.03 4.67
CA GLY A 273 -12.55 -27.19 3.40
C GLY A 273 -12.60 -25.95 2.51
N GLY A 274 -12.14 -26.14 1.27
CA GLY A 274 -12.18 -25.10 0.23
C GLY A 274 -10.83 -24.42 -0.03
N ILE A 275 -10.90 -23.28 -0.70
CA ILE A 275 -9.74 -22.56 -1.25
C ILE A 275 -9.67 -21.18 -0.63
N MET A 276 -8.51 -20.81 -0.11
CA MET A 276 -8.15 -19.47 0.35
C MET A 276 -7.56 -18.66 -0.79
N ASN A 277 -7.89 -17.36 -0.84
CA ASN A 277 -7.23 -16.37 -1.65
C ASN A 277 -6.66 -15.25 -0.77
N GLY A 278 -5.41 -14.87 -1.03
CA GLY A 278 -4.66 -13.91 -0.22
C GLY A 278 -3.28 -13.65 -0.81
N TYR A 279 -2.36 -13.13 -0.01
CA TYR A 279 -0.99 -12.84 -0.41
C TYR A 279 -0.06 -12.77 0.80
N LEU A 280 1.26 -12.77 0.57
CA LEU A 280 2.25 -12.56 1.62
C LEU A 280 2.79 -11.13 1.58
N ILE A 281 3.08 -10.60 2.77
CA ILE A 281 3.90 -9.39 2.94
C ILE A 281 5.16 -9.75 3.73
N ASP A 282 6.22 -8.98 3.52
CA ASP A 282 7.44 -9.06 4.34
C ASP A 282 7.18 -8.52 5.75
N LYS A 283 7.83 -9.14 6.73
CA LYS A 283 7.84 -8.72 8.13
C LYS A 283 9.02 -7.79 8.44
#